data_AF-A0A9E3Q3I7-F1
#
_entry.id   AF-A0A9E3Q3I7-F1
#
_cell.length_a   1.000
_cell.length_b   1.000
_cell.length_c   1.000
_cell.angle_alpha   90.00
_cell.angle_beta   90.00
_cell.angle_gamma   90.00
#
_symmetry.space_group_name_H-M   'P 1'
#
loop_
_entity.id
_entity.type
_entity.pdbx_description
1 polymer ?
#
loop_
_entity_poly.entity_id
_entity_poly.type
_entity_poly.pdbx_seq_one_letter_code
_entity_poly.pdbx_strand_id
1 'polypeptide(L)'
;MAPHSCRFGPDLPPAPPAHRGRRTERPPLPRSCPFRSVLSAFLLLAVTLPGRTEVIYDNFANTLVSFVSRPEEFGDEIRFAGSARVITAMTFEVVGERDLPSEARAVFRIYRNNGPIPAPPDPAIPTPGELLYESHPIPLLPGIQTLRITDIDVPVPNVVVWTVEFLNTPALAGERAGLQVYFPPTVGRTFRDYWVRDPDSFRLYLLGDGLPAAFGARFEAQPDPPVLVTAAAHPDGRPLLTITGPIGSEHILEASSDSQNWRALGIVSLATTNASSFLADSVPNGTEQFYRTRPSPFPGRTVLVKGIQRSESGASLLTLEGPAGSETVVEASPDGRQWRPLDIVRFPQPIVTYEDATPPSGQLRLYRTRRPQHFGALYLIRSVVPQSDGSAILTAIGRPSIQSVTVEATSDYQTWSPVGTIRFDTEEATFVDPSPAASGRIYRLRI
;
A
#
# COMPACT_ATOMS: atom_id res chain seq x y z
N MET A 1 77.98 22.42 6.23
CA MET A 1 78.72 21.17 5.92
C MET A 1 78.17 20.64 4.60
N ALA A 2 78.84 20.96 3.50
CA ALA A 2 78.68 20.26 2.22
C ALA A 2 79.79 19.18 2.14
N PRO A 3 79.98 18.41 1.04
CA PRO A 3 79.12 18.03 -0.09
C PRO A 3 79.25 16.50 -0.39
N HIS A 4 78.73 16.00 -1.52
CA HIS A 4 79.39 15.10 -2.50
C HIS A 4 78.36 14.76 -3.61
N SER A 5 78.39 15.31 -4.84
CA SER A 5 79.24 15.04 -6.03
C SER A 5 79.13 13.60 -6.56
N CYS A 6 79.08 13.22 -7.85
CA CYS A 6 79.06 13.84 -9.19
C CYS A 6 79.06 12.68 -10.25
N ARG A 7 78.81 13.02 -11.54
CA ARG A 7 79.35 12.46 -12.85
C ARG A 7 78.28 11.93 -13.83
N PHE A 8 78.02 12.57 -14.98
CA PHE A 8 78.77 12.67 -16.28
C PHE A 8 78.84 11.33 -17.04
N GLY A 9 78.10 11.05 -18.14
CA GLY A 9 78.19 11.54 -19.56
C GLY A 9 78.46 10.31 -20.48
N PRO A 10 78.53 10.34 -21.84
CA PRO A 10 78.19 11.37 -22.83
C PRO A 10 77.54 10.86 -24.18
N ASP A 11 77.38 11.78 -25.13
CA ASP A 11 77.44 11.70 -26.62
C ASP A 11 76.25 11.27 -27.54
N LEU A 12 75.88 12.23 -28.40
CA LEU A 12 75.08 12.17 -29.65
C LEU A 12 75.96 11.69 -30.84
N PRO A 13 75.38 11.18 -31.96
CA PRO A 13 75.24 12.03 -33.18
C PRO A 13 73.98 11.65 -34.05
N PRO A 14 73.83 12.01 -35.36
CA PRO A 14 72.73 12.86 -35.85
C PRO A 14 71.68 12.11 -36.70
N ALA A 15 70.58 12.80 -37.02
CA ALA A 15 69.43 12.31 -37.79
C ALA A 15 69.66 12.16 -39.31
N PRO A 16 68.87 11.30 -39.99
CA PRO A 16 68.47 11.48 -41.39
C PRO A 16 66.92 11.56 -41.56
N PRO A 17 66.41 11.94 -42.75
CA PRO A 17 65.14 12.68 -42.87
C PRO A 17 63.90 11.82 -43.14
N ALA A 18 62.77 12.41 -42.69
CA ALA A 18 61.39 12.35 -43.18
C ALA A 18 60.92 11.12 -44.01
N HIS A 19 59.95 10.38 -43.44
CA HIS A 19 58.83 9.85 -44.22
C HIS A 19 57.52 9.90 -43.41
N ARG A 20 56.49 10.47 -44.06
CA ARG A 20 55.09 10.57 -43.61
C ARG A 20 54.52 9.19 -43.25
N GLY A 21 53.88 9.10 -42.09
CA GLY A 21 53.01 7.99 -41.72
C GLY A 21 52.05 8.40 -40.60
N ARG A 22 50.78 8.59 -40.93
CA ARG A 22 49.70 9.06 -40.05
C ARG A 22 49.21 7.91 -39.17
N ARG A 23 49.27 8.01 -37.83
CA ARG A 23 48.50 7.17 -36.89
C ARG A 23 48.32 7.85 -35.52
N THR A 24 47.10 8.36 -35.29
CA THR A 24 46.34 8.38 -34.02
C THR A 24 47.11 8.53 -32.69
N GLU A 25 47.19 9.75 -32.17
CA GLU A 25 47.54 10.02 -30.77
C GLU A 25 46.32 9.79 -29.86
N ARG A 26 46.52 8.99 -28.80
CA ARG A 26 45.60 8.85 -27.66
C ARG A 26 45.83 10.02 -26.70
N PRO A 27 44.79 10.59 -26.07
CA PRO A 27 44.96 11.57 -25.00
C PRO A 27 45.50 10.91 -23.72
N PRO A 28 46.21 11.65 -22.84
CA PRO A 28 46.83 11.11 -21.64
C PRO A 28 45.78 10.77 -20.57
N LEU A 29 46.00 9.66 -19.85
CA LEU A 29 45.20 9.22 -18.71
C LEU A 29 45.28 10.25 -17.56
N PRO A 30 44.16 10.61 -16.91
CA PRO A 30 44.19 11.42 -15.71
C PRO A 30 44.77 10.62 -14.53
N ARG A 31 45.65 11.28 -13.77
CA ARG A 31 46.23 10.77 -12.52
C ARG A 31 45.13 10.45 -11.51
N SER A 32 45.02 9.18 -11.12
CA SER A 32 44.18 8.73 -10.02
C SER A 32 44.78 9.20 -8.69
N CYS A 33 44.07 10.07 -7.98
CA CYS A 33 44.28 10.25 -6.54
C CYS A 33 43.57 9.10 -5.80
N PRO A 34 44.18 8.48 -4.78
CA PRO A 34 43.55 7.37 -4.07
C PRO A 34 42.41 7.91 -3.20
N PHE A 35 41.20 7.45 -3.52
CA PHE A 35 40.00 7.59 -2.71
C PHE A 35 40.23 6.83 -1.39
N ARG A 36 40.39 7.54 -0.27
CA ARG A 36 40.36 6.91 1.05
C ARG A 36 38.90 6.60 1.40
N SER A 37 38.39 5.48 0.92
CA SER A 37 37.20 4.85 1.52
C SER A 37 37.61 4.31 2.88
N VAL A 38 37.16 4.96 3.95
CA VAL A 38 37.11 4.31 5.26
C VAL A 38 35.94 3.33 5.19
N LEU A 39 36.25 2.08 4.83
CA LEU A 39 35.30 0.97 4.86
C LEU A 39 35.14 0.57 6.34
N SER A 40 34.31 1.30 7.08
CA SER A 40 33.82 0.82 8.37
C SER A 40 32.77 -0.26 8.12
N ALA A 41 33.23 -1.49 7.88
CA ALA A 41 32.40 -2.66 7.94
C ALA A 41 32.04 -2.91 9.42
N PHE A 42 31.01 -2.23 9.91
CA PHE A 42 30.28 -2.75 11.07
C PHE A 42 29.55 -4.00 10.59
N LEU A 43 30.19 -5.15 10.77
CA LEU A 43 29.49 -6.43 10.78
C LEU A 43 28.58 -6.39 12.00
N LEU A 44 27.38 -5.82 11.85
CA LEU A 44 26.29 -6.04 12.79
C LEU A 44 25.99 -7.53 12.69
N LEU A 45 26.57 -8.29 13.61
CA LEU A 45 26.02 -9.58 13.99
C LEU A 45 24.59 -9.25 14.43
N ALA A 46 23.62 -9.49 13.55
CA ALA A 46 22.22 -9.50 13.93
C ALA A 46 22.13 -10.61 14.97
N VAL A 47 22.21 -10.24 16.25
CA VAL A 47 21.78 -11.09 17.33
C VAL A 47 20.29 -11.24 17.08
N THR A 48 19.91 -12.32 16.41
CA THR A 48 18.55 -12.82 16.39
C THR A 48 18.24 -13.19 17.83
N LEU A 49 17.77 -12.21 18.60
CA LEU A 49 16.94 -12.50 19.75
C LEU A 49 15.88 -13.49 19.24
N PRO A 50 15.69 -14.67 19.86
CA PRO A 50 14.61 -15.56 19.45
C PRO A 50 13.34 -14.72 19.41
N GLY A 51 12.78 -14.58 18.20
CA GLY A 51 11.68 -13.66 17.93
C GLY A 51 10.58 -13.94 18.95
N ARG A 52 10.26 -12.95 19.79
CA ARG A 52 9.28 -13.12 20.85
C ARG A 52 7.93 -13.39 20.19
N THR A 53 7.52 -14.65 20.16
CA THR A 53 6.21 -15.04 19.66
C THR A 53 5.12 -14.53 20.61
N GLU A 54 4.12 -13.87 20.05
CA GLU A 54 2.94 -13.33 20.72
C GLU A 54 1.71 -14.18 20.35
N VAL A 55 0.85 -14.48 21.32
CA VAL A 55 -0.50 -14.97 21.04
C VAL A 55 -1.35 -13.78 20.59
N ILE A 56 -1.73 -13.73 19.32
CA ILE A 56 -2.44 -12.60 18.71
C ILE A 56 -3.94 -12.86 18.53
N TYR A 57 -4.39 -14.10 18.72
CA TYR A 57 -5.79 -14.51 18.80
C TYR A 57 -5.91 -15.78 19.64
N ASP A 58 -6.95 -15.88 20.46
CA ASP A 58 -7.23 -17.07 21.27
C ASP A 58 -8.72 -17.15 21.60
N ASN A 59 -9.34 -18.26 21.20
CA ASN A 59 -10.74 -18.56 21.44
C ASN A 59 -10.97 -19.92 22.12
N PHE A 60 -10.02 -20.44 22.89
CA PHE A 60 -10.18 -21.75 23.55
C PHE A 60 -10.88 -21.71 24.92
N ALA A 61 -11.20 -20.54 25.47
CA ALA A 61 -11.67 -20.43 26.85
C ALA A 61 -13.15 -20.78 27.05
N ASN A 62 -14.01 -20.49 26.06
CA ASN A 62 -15.46 -20.46 26.23
C ASN A 62 -16.15 -21.38 25.20
N THR A 63 -16.07 -22.71 25.41
CA THR A 63 -16.73 -23.68 24.51
C THR A 63 -18.24 -23.61 24.62
N LEU A 64 -18.94 -23.70 23.49
CA LEU A 64 -20.41 -23.81 23.45
C LEU A 64 -20.88 -25.26 23.33
N VAL A 65 -19.96 -26.23 23.43
CA VAL A 65 -20.26 -27.68 23.39
C VAL A 65 -21.09 -28.06 22.15
N SER A 66 -20.79 -27.43 21.02
CA SER A 66 -21.38 -27.71 19.72
C SER A 66 -20.30 -27.64 18.64
N PHE A 67 -20.55 -28.27 17.50
CA PHE A 67 -19.65 -28.18 16.34
C PHE A 67 -20.45 -27.92 15.07
N VAL A 68 -19.79 -27.32 14.09
CA VAL A 68 -20.34 -27.07 12.76
C VAL A 68 -19.66 -27.99 11.78
N SER A 69 -20.43 -28.67 10.94
CA SER A 69 -19.94 -29.52 9.86
C SER A 69 -20.57 -29.09 8.54
N ARG A 70 -19.75 -29.01 7.50
CA ARG A 70 -20.12 -28.67 6.13
C ARG A 70 -19.30 -29.53 5.16
N PRO A 71 -19.87 -29.91 4.00
CA PRO A 71 -19.09 -30.48 2.90
C PRO A 71 -18.24 -29.41 2.20
N GLU A 72 -18.67 -28.15 2.22
CA GLU A 72 -17.88 -27.03 1.70
C GLU A 72 -16.77 -26.63 2.67
N GLU A 73 -15.72 -25.99 2.16
CA GLU A 73 -14.74 -25.29 2.98
C GLU A 73 -15.43 -24.15 3.76
N PHE A 74 -15.11 -24.01 5.05
CA PHE A 74 -15.69 -22.95 5.88
C PHE A 74 -14.77 -22.54 7.03
N GLY A 75 -15.02 -21.36 7.59
CA GLY A 75 -14.32 -20.90 8.77
C GLY A 75 -14.63 -19.45 9.13
N ASP A 76 -13.75 -18.83 9.92
CA ASP A 76 -14.08 -17.61 10.66
C ASP A 76 -13.25 -16.41 10.20
N GLU A 77 -13.85 -15.23 10.27
CA GLU A 77 -13.18 -13.94 10.10
C GLU A 77 -12.74 -13.41 11.46
N ILE A 78 -11.45 -13.15 11.60
CA ILE A 78 -10.88 -12.74 12.89
C ILE A 78 -10.09 -11.45 12.74
N ARG A 79 -10.09 -10.66 13.82
CA ARG A 79 -9.24 -9.49 13.99
C ARG A 79 -8.21 -9.77 15.07
N PHE A 80 -6.95 -9.73 14.69
CA PHE A 80 -5.82 -9.95 15.59
C PHE A 80 -5.65 -8.81 16.60
N ALA A 81 -5.24 -9.18 17.82
CA ALA A 81 -4.70 -8.26 18.82
C ALA A 81 -3.19 -8.03 18.58
N GLY A 82 -2.59 -7.17 19.40
CA GLY A 82 -1.15 -6.91 19.35
C GLY A 82 -0.69 -6.29 18.04
N SER A 83 0.63 -6.34 17.83
CA SER A 83 1.29 -5.83 16.61
C SER A 83 2.06 -6.90 15.83
N ALA A 84 2.14 -8.13 16.33
CA ALA A 84 2.78 -9.23 15.61
C ALA A 84 1.92 -9.71 14.44
N ARG A 85 2.50 -9.80 13.24
CA ARG A 85 1.78 -10.09 12.00
C ARG A 85 2.49 -11.08 11.09
N VAL A 86 3.53 -11.76 11.57
CA VAL A 86 4.10 -12.93 10.91
C VAL A 86 3.65 -14.19 11.65
N ILE A 87 2.63 -14.87 11.15
CA ILE A 87 2.10 -16.10 11.75
C ILE A 87 3.18 -17.18 11.74
N THR A 88 3.47 -17.72 12.92
CA THR A 88 4.44 -18.81 13.11
C THR A 88 3.76 -20.13 13.43
N ALA A 89 2.61 -20.08 14.09
CA ALA A 89 1.81 -21.27 14.38
C ALA A 89 0.32 -20.93 14.47
N MET A 90 -0.49 -21.94 14.17
CA MET A 90 -1.94 -21.92 14.32
C MET A 90 -2.37 -23.22 14.98
N THR A 91 -3.26 -23.13 15.97
CA THR A 91 -3.88 -24.28 16.63
C THR A 91 -5.40 -24.17 16.51
N PHE A 92 -6.09 -25.23 16.12
CA PHE A 92 -7.56 -25.25 16.00
C PHE A 92 -8.17 -26.57 16.49
N GLU A 93 -9.44 -26.53 16.90
CA GLU A 93 -10.17 -27.70 17.39
C GLU A 93 -11.15 -28.26 16.36
N VAL A 94 -11.00 -29.56 16.10
CA VAL A 94 -11.89 -30.31 15.21
C VAL A 94 -12.60 -31.42 16.00
N VAL A 95 -13.79 -31.77 15.54
CA VAL A 95 -14.56 -32.92 16.02
C VAL A 95 -14.71 -33.90 14.87
N GLY A 96 -14.28 -35.14 15.06
CA GLY A 96 -14.65 -36.28 14.22
C GLY A 96 -15.76 -37.08 14.88
N GLU A 97 -16.81 -37.42 14.14
CA GLU A 97 -17.86 -38.32 14.65
C GLU A 97 -17.33 -39.76 14.81
N ARG A 98 -18.09 -40.61 15.50
CA ARG A 98 -17.65 -41.93 15.95
C ARG A 98 -17.19 -42.84 14.80
N ASP A 99 -17.90 -42.79 13.68
CA ASP A 99 -17.73 -43.67 12.53
C ASP A 99 -16.98 -42.94 11.38
N LEU A 100 -16.16 -41.93 11.72
CA LEU A 100 -15.35 -41.16 10.76
C LEU A 100 -14.45 -42.08 9.91
N PRO A 101 -14.45 -41.93 8.56
CA PRO A 101 -13.58 -42.72 7.69
C PRO A 101 -12.08 -42.52 7.99
N SER A 102 -11.29 -43.58 7.83
CA SER A 102 -9.84 -43.58 8.12
C SER A 102 -9.01 -42.65 7.21
N GLU A 103 -9.56 -42.35 6.04
CA GLU A 103 -9.04 -41.47 5.00
C GLU A 103 -9.47 -40.01 5.19
N ALA A 104 -10.27 -39.70 6.23
CA ALA A 104 -10.70 -38.35 6.53
C ALA A 104 -9.51 -37.44 6.80
N ARG A 105 -9.48 -36.27 6.14
CA ARG A 105 -8.42 -35.26 6.30
C ARG A 105 -9.01 -33.87 6.52
N ALA A 106 -8.25 -32.99 7.16
CA ALA A 106 -8.50 -31.55 7.19
C ALA A 106 -7.42 -30.80 6.42
N VAL A 107 -7.81 -29.80 5.63
CA VAL A 107 -6.90 -28.83 5.00
C VAL A 107 -7.21 -27.45 5.56
N PHE A 108 -6.22 -26.78 6.14
CA PHE A 108 -6.36 -25.46 6.74
C PHE A 108 -5.85 -24.38 5.78
N ARG A 109 -6.56 -23.25 5.68
CA ARG A 109 -6.19 -22.12 4.83
C ARG A 109 -6.32 -20.78 5.53
N ILE A 110 -5.56 -19.79 5.06
CA ILE A 110 -5.66 -18.38 5.46
C ILE A 110 -5.84 -17.53 4.21
N TYR A 111 -6.79 -16.61 4.25
CA TYR A 111 -7.12 -15.68 3.18
C TYR A 111 -7.05 -14.22 3.63
N ARG A 112 -6.71 -13.35 2.69
CA ARG A 112 -6.91 -11.90 2.81
C ARG A 112 -8.36 -11.55 2.45
N ASN A 113 -8.97 -10.63 3.20
CA ASN A 113 -10.30 -10.07 2.91
C ASN A 113 -10.20 -8.97 1.84
N ASN A 114 -9.77 -9.33 0.63
CA ASN A 114 -9.60 -8.42 -0.51
C ASN A 114 -10.34 -8.90 -1.77
N GLY A 115 -11.25 -9.85 -1.62
CA GLY A 115 -12.11 -10.34 -2.70
C GLY A 115 -13.16 -9.30 -3.12
N PRO A 116 -13.92 -9.61 -4.20
CA PRO A 116 -15.01 -8.78 -4.66
C PRO A 116 -16.01 -8.47 -3.55
N ILE A 117 -16.54 -7.25 -3.53
CA ILE A 117 -17.64 -6.90 -2.64
C ILE A 117 -18.91 -7.55 -3.18
N PRO A 118 -19.66 -8.33 -2.38
CA PRO A 118 -20.91 -8.93 -2.80
C PRO A 118 -21.92 -7.88 -3.29
N ALA A 119 -22.71 -8.25 -4.29
CA ALA A 119 -23.85 -7.43 -4.70
C ALA A 119 -24.97 -7.50 -3.64
N PRO A 120 -25.81 -6.46 -3.51
CA PRO A 120 -26.98 -6.52 -2.63
C PRO A 120 -27.85 -7.77 -2.92
N PRO A 121 -28.47 -8.40 -1.90
CA PRO A 121 -28.72 -7.88 -0.54
C PRO A 121 -27.62 -8.17 0.49
N ASP A 122 -26.52 -8.81 0.09
CA ASP A 122 -25.45 -9.19 1.02
C ASP A 122 -24.71 -7.96 1.57
N PRO A 123 -24.11 -8.05 2.78
CA PRO A 123 -23.30 -6.97 3.33
C PRO A 123 -22.18 -6.56 2.38
N ALA A 124 -21.97 -5.25 2.22
CA ALA A 124 -20.92 -4.68 1.38
C ALA A 124 -19.52 -4.79 2.03
N ILE A 125 -19.15 -5.99 2.47
CA ILE A 125 -17.84 -6.32 3.03
C ILE A 125 -17.01 -7.09 1.99
N PRO A 126 -15.70 -6.85 1.86
CA PRO A 126 -14.85 -7.64 0.97
C PRO A 126 -14.87 -9.12 1.35
N THR A 127 -15.12 -10.00 0.38
CA THR A 127 -15.00 -11.45 0.60
C THR A 127 -13.55 -11.88 0.79
N PRO A 128 -13.28 -13.09 1.32
CA PRO A 128 -11.98 -13.73 1.17
C PRO A 128 -11.57 -13.81 -0.32
N GLY A 129 -10.33 -13.43 -0.62
CA GLY A 129 -9.81 -13.34 -1.99
C GLY A 129 -8.46 -14.04 -2.16
N GLU A 130 -7.38 -13.36 -1.79
CA GLU A 130 -6.01 -13.88 -1.92
C GLU A 130 -5.73 -14.99 -0.88
N LEU A 131 -5.30 -16.17 -1.35
CA LEU A 131 -4.82 -17.27 -0.50
C LEU A 131 -3.41 -16.95 0.00
N LEU A 132 -3.25 -16.82 1.32
CA LEU A 132 -1.98 -16.51 1.97
C LEU A 132 -1.23 -17.77 2.43
N TYR A 133 -1.97 -18.81 2.84
CA TYR A 133 -1.41 -20.06 3.33
C TYR A 133 -2.37 -21.23 3.09
N GLU A 134 -1.81 -22.40 2.78
CA GLU A 134 -2.51 -23.69 2.75
C GLU A 134 -1.63 -24.75 3.43
N SER A 135 -2.22 -25.54 4.32
CA SER A 135 -1.53 -26.66 4.98
C SER A 135 -1.49 -27.90 4.11
N HIS A 136 -0.57 -28.82 4.40
CA HIS A 136 -0.74 -30.20 3.94
C HIS A 136 -1.99 -30.85 4.58
N PRO A 137 -2.63 -31.84 3.93
CA PRO A 137 -3.76 -32.55 4.51
C PRO A 137 -3.39 -33.27 5.82
N ILE A 138 -4.15 -33.00 6.88
CA ILE A 138 -3.92 -33.52 8.23
C ILE A 138 -4.87 -34.70 8.47
N PRO A 139 -4.39 -35.90 8.85
CA PRO A 139 -5.23 -37.02 9.27
C PRO A 139 -6.17 -36.67 10.42
N LEU A 140 -7.43 -37.10 10.31
CA LEU A 140 -8.44 -36.96 11.35
C LEU A 140 -8.76 -38.30 12.00
N LEU A 141 -9.01 -38.26 13.30
CA LEU A 141 -9.50 -39.36 14.11
C LEU A 141 -10.92 -39.08 14.63
N PRO A 142 -11.69 -40.12 15.02
CA PRO A 142 -12.89 -39.94 15.82
C PRO A 142 -12.60 -39.21 17.15
N GLY A 143 -13.53 -38.36 17.57
CA GLY A 143 -13.44 -37.56 18.79
C GLY A 143 -12.92 -36.13 18.58
N ILE A 144 -12.75 -35.42 19.70
CA ILE A 144 -12.20 -34.05 19.71
C ILE A 144 -10.68 -34.11 19.55
N GLN A 145 -10.15 -33.34 18.62
CA GLN A 145 -8.71 -33.22 18.39
C GLN A 145 -8.30 -31.75 18.34
N THR A 146 -7.18 -31.42 18.98
CA THR A 146 -6.53 -30.12 18.85
C THR A 146 -5.39 -30.26 17.85
N LEU A 147 -5.57 -29.70 16.66
CA LEU A 147 -4.59 -29.75 15.58
C LEU A 147 -3.71 -28.50 15.64
N ARG A 148 -2.38 -28.69 15.57
CA ARG A 148 -1.40 -27.60 15.57
C ARG A 148 -0.55 -27.66 14.32
N ILE A 149 -0.44 -26.51 13.65
CA ILE A 149 0.40 -26.28 12.47
C ILE A 149 1.49 -25.29 12.90
N THR A 150 2.74 -25.62 12.65
CA THR A 150 3.92 -24.79 12.92
C THR A 150 4.61 -24.39 11.62
N ASP A 151 5.65 -23.56 11.72
CA ASP A 151 6.51 -23.17 10.60
C ASP A 151 5.72 -22.57 9.43
N ILE A 152 4.64 -21.86 9.76
CA ILE A 152 3.75 -21.19 8.80
C ILE A 152 4.52 -20.05 8.10
N ASP A 153 5.26 -19.24 8.87
CA ASP A 153 6.03 -18.05 8.44
C ASP A 153 5.25 -17.15 7.46
N VAL A 154 3.96 -16.97 7.72
CA VAL A 154 3.06 -16.23 6.82
C VAL A 154 2.73 -14.85 7.39
N PRO A 155 3.09 -13.80 6.66
CA PRO A 155 2.73 -12.43 6.99
C PRO A 155 1.26 -12.14 6.67
N VAL A 156 0.56 -11.48 7.59
CA VAL A 156 -0.89 -11.27 7.52
C VAL A 156 -1.32 -9.83 7.86
N PRO A 157 -2.42 -9.31 7.30
CA PRO A 157 -3.04 -8.08 7.78
C PRO A 157 -3.68 -8.24 9.18
N ASN A 158 -4.26 -7.16 9.71
CA ASN A 158 -4.97 -7.17 11.00
C ASN A 158 -6.24 -8.03 11.01
N VAL A 159 -6.85 -8.26 9.85
CA VAL A 159 -8.09 -9.01 9.68
C VAL A 159 -7.88 -10.04 8.58
N VAL A 160 -8.14 -11.30 8.89
CA VAL A 160 -8.05 -12.42 7.95
C VAL A 160 -9.26 -13.33 8.08
N VAL A 161 -9.48 -14.14 7.07
CA VAL A 161 -10.33 -15.32 7.17
C VAL A 161 -9.47 -16.56 7.21
N TRP A 162 -9.75 -17.46 8.13
CA TRP A 162 -9.16 -18.79 8.13
C TRP A 162 -10.25 -19.83 7.95
N THR A 163 -9.94 -20.90 7.23
CA THR A 163 -10.92 -21.93 6.89
C THR A 163 -10.35 -23.32 7.03
N VAL A 164 -11.25 -24.29 7.09
CA VAL A 164 -10.93 -25.72 7.01
C VAL A 164 -11.84 -26.38 5.98
N GLU A 165 -11.23 -27.18 5.11
CA GLU A 165 -11.90 -28.12 4.23
C GLU A 165 -11.75 -29.53 4.79
N PHE A 166 -12.87 -30.23 4.95
CA PHE A 166 -12.89 -31.61 5.42
C PHE A 166 -13.02 -32.56 4.22
N LEU A 167 -11.95 -33.32 3.97
CA LEU A 167 -11.85 -34.25 2.85
C LEU A 167 -12.27 -35.65 3.31
N ASN A 168 -12.98 -36.37 2.45
CA ASN A 168 -13.47 -37.74 2.71
C ASN A 168 -14.32 -37.84 3.99
N THR A 169 -15.14 -36.83 4.25
CA THR A 169 -16.11 -36.81 5.36
C THR A 169 -17.52 -36.74 4.81
N PRO A 170 -18.21 -37.89 4.65
CA PRO A 170 -19.57 -37.95 4.14
C PRO A 170 -20.52 -37.09 4.96
N ALA A 171 -21.60 -36.59 4.35
CA ALA A 171 -22.63 -35.84 5.04
C ALA A 171 -23.54 -36.71 5.95
N LEU A 172 -23.25 -38.00 6.08
CA LEU A 172 -24.01 -38.94 6.90
C LEU A 172 -23.71 -38.73 8.38
N ALA A 173 -24.77 -38.61 9.19
CA ALA A 173 -24.63 -38.51 10.64
C ALA A 173 -23.91 -39.75 11.19
N GLY A 174 -22.86 -39.52 11.99
CA GLY A 174 -21.95 -40.54 12.50
C GLY A 174 -20.58 -40.52 11.81
N GLU A 175 -20.48 -39.98 10.58
CA GLU A 175 -19.29 -40.05 9.72
C GLU A 175 -18.70 -38.66 9.41
N ARG A 176 -19.23 -37.58 10.01
CA ARG A 176 -18.83 -36.21 9.70
C ARG A 176 -17.61 -35.77 10.50
N ALA A 177 -16.94 -34.73 10.01
CA ALA A 177 -16.05 -33.90 10.81
C ALA A 177 -16.46 -32.42 10.74
N GLY A 178 -15.97 -31.63 11.69
CA GLY A 178 -16.30 -30.21 11.77
C GLY A 178 -15.46 -29.45 12.78
N LEU A 179 -15.75 -28.16 12.91
CA LEU A 179 -15.07 -27.24 13.84
C LEU A 179 -15.88 -27.06 15.12
N GLN A 180 -15.23 -27.17 16.28
CA GLN A 180 -15.86 -26.91 17.57
C GLN A 180 -16.13 -25.41 17.75
N VAL A 181 -17.32 -25.07 18.25
CA VAL A 181 -17.77 -23.69 18.47
C VAL A 181 -17.33 -23.17 19.83
N TYR A 182 -16.75 -21.98 19.84
CA TYR A 182 -16.30 -21.24 21.02
C TYR A 182 -16.67 -19.77 20.89
N PHE A 183 -17.09 -19.13 21.98
CA PHE A 183 -17.30 -17.68 22.02
C PHE A 183 -17.50 -17.17 23.46
N PRO A 184 -16.99 -15.97 23.83
CA PRO A 184 -16.14 -15.06 23.05
C PRO A 184 -14.64 -15.40 23.17
N PRO A 185 -13.79 -14.87 22.26
CA PRO A 185 -12.35 -15.02 22.37
C PRO A 185 -11.78 -14.24 23.56
N THR A 186 -10.67 -14.73 24.12
CA THR A 186 -9.90 -14.06 25.18
C THR A 186 -8.85 -13.11 24.62
N VAL A 187 -8.38 -13.36 23.39
CA VAL A 187 -7.45 -12.49 22.65
C VAL A 187 -7.97 -12.27 21.24
N GLY A 188 -7.91 -11.02 20.77
CA GLY A 188 -8.43 -10.64 19.46
C GLY A 188 -9.95 -10.47 19.46
N ARG A 189 -10.54 -10.45 18.26
CA ARG A 189 -11.99 -10.39 18.06
C ARG A 189 -12.40 -11.32 16.92
N THR A 190 -13.62 -11.79 16.99
CA THR A 190 -14.31 -12.57 15.95
C THR A 190 -15.67 -11.91 15.69
N PHE A 191 -16.30 -12.26 14.57
CA PHE A 191 -17.66 -11.87 14.27
C PHE A 191 -18.65 -12.94 14.76
N ARG A 192 -19.93 -12.81 14.41
CA ARG A 192 -20.97 -13.77 14.80
C ARG A 192 -21.43 -14.65 13.64
N ASP A 193 -20.89 -14.39 12.47
CA ASP A 193 -21.08 -15.11 11.22
C ASP A 193 -19.80 -15.88 10.87
N TYR A 194 -19.89 -16.74 9.87
CA TYR A 194 -18.76 -17.51 9.35
C TYR A 194 -18.83 -17.57 7.84
N TRP A 195 -17.67 -17.72 7.21
CA TRP A 195 -17.53 -17.81 5.77
C TRP A 195 -17.66 -19.27 5.32
N VAL A 196 -18.39 -19.47 4.23
CA VAL A 196 -18.47 -20.76 3.51
C VAL A 196 -18.08 -20.52 2.07
N ARG A 197 -17.27 -21.42 1.51
CA ARG A 197 -16.85 -21.40 0.11
C ARG A 197 -17.90 -22.05 -0.76
N ASP A 198 -18.75 -21.25 -1.38
CA ASP A 198 -19.63 -21.70 -2.46
C ASP A 198 -18.83 -21.87 -3.77
N PRO A 199 -19.39 -22.55 -4.79
CA PRO A 199 -18.68 -22.84 -6.04
C PRO A 199 -18.07 -21.60 -6.72
N ASP A 200 -18.75 -20.45 -6.66
CA ASP A 200 -18.35 -19.24 -7.38
C ASP A 200 -17.76 -18.14 -6.47
N SER A 201 -17.97 -18.21 -5.15
CA SER A 201 -17.57 -17.16 -4.20
C SER A 201 -17.64 -17.64 -2.75
N PHE A 202 -17.05 -16.87 -1.84
CA PHE A 202 -17.38 -16.98 -0.41
C PHE A 202 -18.71 -16.28 -0.09
N ARG A 203 -19.46 -16.84 0.87
CA ARG A 203 -20.68 -16.26 1.44
C ARG A 203 -20.71 -16.35 2.96
N LEU A 204 -21.39 -15.40 3.60
CA LEU A 204 -21.60 -15.38 5.05
C LEU A 204 -22.77 -16.27 5.45
N TYR A 205 -22.58 -17.00 6.54
CA TYR A 205 -23.61 -17.80 7.18
C TYR A 205 -23.71 -17.46 8.66
N LEU A 206 -24.90 -17.60 9.21
CA LEU A 206 -25.18 -17.50 10.64
C LEU A 206 -25.49 -18.89 11.19
N LEU A 207 -25.19 -19.11 12.47
CA LEU A 207 -25.78 -20.22 13.20
C LEU A 207 -27.22 -19.87 13.60
N GLY A 208 -28.06 -20.90 13.71
CA GLY A 208 -29.44 -20.76 14.15
C GLY A 208 -29.54 -20.12 15.54
N ASP A 209 -30.70 -19.56 15.84
CA ASP A 209 -31.06 -19.04 17.17
C ASP A 209 -30.15 -17.91 17.70
N GLY A 210 -29.43 -17.22 16.80
CA GLY A 210 -28.56 -16.10 17.16
C GLY A 210 -27.27 -16.53 17.87
N LEU A 211 -26.92 -17.82 17.80
CA LEU A 211 -25.66 -18.34 18.31
C LEU A 211 -24.47 -17.70 17.55
N PRO A 212 -23.41 -17.29 18.25
CA PRO A 212 -22.21 -16.78 17.60
C PRO A 212 -21.48 -17.90 16.87
N ALA A 213 -21.18 -17.70 15.59
CA ALA A 213 -20.38 -18.61 14.80
C ALA A 213 -18.89 -18.27 14.91
N ALA A 214 -18.24 -18.73 15.97
CA ALA A 214 -16.80 -18.62 16.13
C ALA A 214 -16.22 -19.96 16.56
N PHE A 215 -15.01 -20.27 16.12
CA PHE A 215 -14.42 -21.60 16.30
C PHE A 215 -13.21 -21.58 17.22
N GLY A 216 -12.91 -22.73 17.84
CA GLY A 216 -11.75 -22.91 18.69
C GLY A 216 -10.47 -22.77 17.90
N ALA A 217 -9.76 -21.65 18.10
CA ALA A 217 -8.57 -21.29 17.35
C ALA A 217 -7.61 -20.43 18.19
N ARG A 218 -6.31 -20.58 17.97
CA ARG A 218 -5.24 -19.76 18.56
C ARG A 218 -4.17 -19.49 17.51
N PHE A 219 -3.86 -18.21 17.30
CA PHE A 219 -2.78 -17.77 16.41
C PHE A 219 -1.61 -17.22 17.21
N GLU A 220 -0.42 -17.64 16.81
CA GLU A 220 0.86 -17.23 17.36
C GLU A 220 1.69 -16.56 16.27
N ALA A 221 2.20 -15.36 16.54
CA ALA A 221 2.92 -14.57 15.54
C ALA A 221 4.16 -13.90 16.10
N GLN A 222 5.12 -13.62 15.24
CA GLN A 222 6.26 -12.76 15.53
C GLN A 222 5.94 -11.31 15.15
N PRO A 223 6.53 -10.34 15.87
CA PRO A 223 6.53 -8.93 15.48
C PRO A 223 6.87 -8.77 14.01
N ASP A 224 6.21 -7.81 13.34
CA ASP A 224 6.67 -7.40 12.02
C ASP A 224 8.16 -7.04 12.06
N PRO A 225 8.91 -7.31 10.97
CA PRO A 225 10.27 -6.81 10.88
C PRO A 225 10.25 -5.28 11.01
N PRO A 226 11.25 -4.71 11.69
CA PRO A 226 11.33 -3.26 11.86
C PRO A 226 11.36 -2.59 10.48
N VAL A 227 10.75 -1.41 10.39
CA VAL A 227 10.87 -0.62 9.17
C VAL A 227 12.28 -0.04 9.11
N LEU A 228 13.11 -0.60 8.24
CA LEU A 228 14.49 -0.16 8.03
C LEU A 228 14.72 0.19 6.57
N VAL A 229 15.60 1.17 6.33
CA VAL A 229 16.20 1.43 5.02
C VAL A 229 17.70 1.23 5.12
N THR A 230 18.24 0.37 4.27
CA THR A 230 19.69 0.18 4.12
C THR A 230 20.08 0.59 2.70
N ALA A 231 21.32 1.05 2.54
CA ALA A 231 21.86 1.47 1.25
C ALA A 231 23.10 0.65 0.91
N ALA A 232 23.16 0.14 -0.32
CA ALA A 232 24.32 -0.51 -0.89
C ALA A 232 24.67 0.12 -2.24
N ALA A 233 25.91 -0.06 -2.70
CA ALA A 233 26.29 0.34 -4.05
C ALA A 233 25.74 -0.67 -5.07
N HIS A 234 24.94 -0.21 -6.02
CA HIS A 234 24.56 -0.97 -7.20
C HIS A 234 25.74 -1.02 -8.21
N PRO A 235 25.86 -2.05 -9.05
CA PRO A 235 26.97 -2.16 -10.03
C PRO A 235 27.11 -0.98 -11.01
N ASP A 236 26.05 -0.19 -11.24
CA ASP A 236 26.09 1.02 -12.06
C ASP A 236 26.51 2.29 -11.28
N GLY A 237 26.89 2.15 -10.01
CA GLY A 237 27.30 3.23 -9.12
C GLY A 237 26.16 3.96 -8.42
N ARG A 238 24.90 3.60 -8.66
CA ARG A 238 23.74 4.18 -7.96
C ARG A 238 23.50 3.54 -6.59
N PRO A 239 22.83 4.23 -5.65
CA PRO A 239 22.41 3.62 -4.40
C PRO A 239 21.26 2.64 -4.63
N LEU A 240 21.46 1.36 -4.28
CA LEU A 240 20.39 0.39 -4.14
C LEU A 240 19.91 0.42 -2.69
N LEU A 241 18.67 0.84 -2.51
CA LEU A 241 18.05 0.95 -1.19
C LEU A 241 17.22 -0.30 -0.95
N THR A 242 17.41 -0.97 0.18
CA THR A 242 16.55 -2.06 0.63
C THR A 242 15.69 -1.56 1.77
N ILE A 243 14.38 -1.62 1.58
CA ILE A 243 13.38 -1.22 2.56
C ILE A 243 12.79 -2.51 3.12
N THR A 244 12.78 -2.64 4.43
CA THR A 244 12.08 -3.73 5.14
C THR A 244 10.91 -3.17 5.95
N GLY A 245 9.95 -4.01 6.29
CA GLY A 245 8.81 -3.62 7.11
C GLY A 245 7.64 -4.60 7.05
N PRO A 246 6.51 -4.25 7.70
CA PRO A 246 5.29 -5.03 7.69
C PRO A 246 4.77 -5.30 6.28
N ILE A 247 4.26 -6.49 6.03
CA ILE A 247 3.59 -6.77 4.76
C ILE A 247 2.24 -6.09 4.67
N GLY A 248 1.89 -5.66 3.46
CA GLY A 248 0.77 -4.77 3.18
C GLY A 248 1.03 -3.31 3.56
N SER A 249 2.21 -2.97 4.11
CA SER A 249 2.53 -1.57 4.35
C SER A 249 2.92 -0.85 3.05
N GLU A 250 2.72 0.47 3.05
CA GLU A 250 3.20 1.36 2.02
C GLU A 250 3.97 2.49 2.68
N HIS A 251 5.15 2.79 2.15
CA HIS A 251 6.06 3.79 2.69
C HIS A 251 6.45 4.81 1.62
N ILE A 252 6.59 6.06 2.02
CA ILE A 252 7.24 7.09 1.21
C ILE A 252 8.72 7.05 1.58
N LEU A 253 9.54 6.76 0.58
CA LEU A 253 10.99 6.81 0.69
C LEU A 253 11.45 8.26 0.49
N GLU A 254 12.31 8.75 1.36
CA GLU A 254 12.82 10.12 1.31
C GLU A 254 14.36 10.14 1.35
N ALA A 255 14.93 11.15 0.72
CA ALA A 255 16.37 11.43 0.77
C ALA A 255 16.64 12.86 1.19
N SER A 256 17.80 13.06 1.82
CA SER A 256 18.29 14.38 2.24
C SER A 256 19.81 14.44 2.10
N SER A 257 20.35 15.62 1.78
CA SER A 257 21.80 15.87 1.79
C SER A 257 22.29 16.50 3.10
N ASP A 258 21.37 16.90 3.99
CA ASP A 258 21.68 17.67 5.21
C ASP A 258 20.94 17.17 6.45
N SER A 259 20.18 16.07 6.34
CA SER A 259 19.28 15.51 7.35
C SER A 259 18.10 16.41 7.79
N GLN A 260 17.97 17.61 7.22
CA GLN A 260 16.95 18.60 7.57
C GLN A 260 15.89 18.73 6.47
N ASN A 261 16.35 18.86 5.22
CA ASN A 261 15.52 19.04 4.04
C ASN A 261 15.36 17.69 3.33
N TRP A 262 14.15 17.15 3.38
CA TRP A 262 13.83 15.83 2.84
C TRP A 262 12.99 15.94 1.58
N ARG A 263 13.39 15.23 0.53
CA ARG A 263 12.63 15.08 -0.71
C ARG A 263 12.12 13.65 -0.83
N ALA A 264 10.90 13.47 -1.33
CA ALA A 264 10.38 12.14 -1.62
C ALA A 264 11.09 11.57 -2.87
N LEU A 265 11.60 10.34 -2.75
CA LEU A 265 12.17 9.57 -3.85
C LEU A 265 11.14 8.71 -4.56
N GLY A 266 10.14 8.18 -3.85
CA GLY A 266 9.14 7.30 -4.44
C GLY A 266 8.28 6.61 -3.39
N ILE A 267 7.33 5.82 -3.86
CA ILE A 267 6.47 4.99 -3.03
C ILE A 267 6.99 3.55 -3.06
N VAL A 268 7.16 2.95 -1.88
CA VAL A 268 7.54 1.54 -1.74
C VAL A 268 6.37 0.80 -1.10
N SER A 269 5.80 -0.16 -1.82
CA SER A 269 4.75 -1.05 -1.33
C SER A 269 5.36 -2.41 -0.96
N LEU A 270 5.10 -2.85 0.26
CA LEU A 270 5.48 -4.16 0.79
C LEU A 270 4.29 -5.12 0.69
N ALA A 271 3.58 -5.13 -0.44
CA ALA A 271 2.25 -5.75 -0.58
C ALA A 271 2.22 -7.23 -0.16
N THR A 272 3.21 -8.00 -0.59
CA THR A 272 3.31 -9.46 -0.37
C THR A 272 4.69 -9.88 0.17
N THR A 273 5.66 -8.97 0.25
CA THR A 273 7.02 -9.22 0.73
C THR A 273 7.37 -8.23 1.83
N ASN A 274 8.13 -8.67 2.83
CA ASN A 274 8.55 -7.84 3.96
C ASN A 274 9.78 -6.98 3.65
N ALA A 275 10.25 -7.08 2.40
CA ALA A 275 11.35 -6.32 1.86
C ALA A 275 11.08 -5.94 0.40
N SER A 276 11.56 -4.77 -0.01
CA SER A 276 11.55 -4.31 -1.39
C SER A 276 12.81 -3.47 -1.67
N SER A 277 13.23 -3.43 -2.92
CA SER A 277 14.41 -2.69 -3.35
C SER A 277 14.04 -1.48 -4.21
N PHE A 278 14.67 -0.34 -3.97
CA PHE A 278 14.51 0.89 -4.74
C PHE A 278 15.87 1.36 -5.24
N LEU A 279 16.03 1.52 -6.55
CA LEU A 279 17.26 2.02 -7.15
C LEU A 279 17.18 3.55 -7.27
N ALA A 280 17.90 4.26 -6.40
CA ALA A 280 17.88 5.72 -6.35
C ALA A 280 18.70 6.35 -7.49
N ASP A 281 18.44 7.62 -7.78
CA ASP A 281 19.24 8.39 -8.74
C ASP A 281 20.69 8.53 -8.28
N SER A 282 21.59 8.73 -9.25
CA SER A 282 23.00 9.00 -8.94
C SER A 282 23.15 10.31 -8.16
N VAL A 283 24.05 10.27 -7.19
CA VAL A 283 24.39 11.42 -6.35
C VAL A 283 25.77 11.93 -6.75
N PRO A 284 26.00 13.25 -6.86
CA PRO A 284 27.33 13.78 -7.15
C PRO A 284 28.36 13.28 -6.13
N ASN A 285 29.53 12.87 -6.63
CA ASN A 285 30.60 12.34 -5.80
C ASN A 285 30.96 13.29 -4.65
N GLY A 286 31.04 12.73 -3.44
CA GLY A 286 31.36 13.48 -2.22
C GLY A 286 30.16 14.13 -1.51
N THR A 287 28.96 14.03 -2.10
CA THR A 287 27.73 14.43 -1.40
C THR A 287 27.29 13.31 -0.47
N GLU A 288 27.22 13.59 0.83
CA GLU A 288 26.59 12.69 1.78
C GLU A 288 25.07 12.65 1.52
N GLN A 289 24.48 11.46 1.53
CA GLN A 289 23.04 11.30 1.35
C GLN A 289 22.46 10.41 2.44
N PHE A 290 21.44 10.92 3.11
CA PHE A 290 20.67 10.24 4.13
C PHE A 290 19.37 9.73 3.52
N TYR A 291 18.93 8.56 3.95
CA TYR A 291 17.66 7.96 3.54
C TYR A 291 16.81 7.68 4.76
N ARG A 292 15.49 7.87 4.62
CA ARG A 292 14.52 7.43 5.61
C ARG A 292 13.24 7.03 4.92
N THR A 293 12.41 6.31 5.66
CA THR A 293 11.04 6.01 5.26
C THR A 293 10.07 6.68 6.22
N ARG A 294 8.90 7.04 5.72
CA ARG A 294 7.74 7.34 6.57
C ARG A 294 6.52 6.57 6.06
N PRO A 295 5.57 6.23 6.94
CA PRO A 295 4.32 5.60 6.51
C PRO A 295 3.62 6.45 5.45
N SER A 296 3.08 5.78 4.44
CA SER A 296 2.15 6.38 3.50
C SER A 296 0.92 6.90 4.26
N PRO A 297 0.50 8.15 4.07
CA PRO A 297 -0.70 8.68 4.72
C PRO A 297 -1.99 8.01 4.21
N PHE A 298 -1.96 7.48 2.98
CA PHE A 298 -3.08 6.80 2.33
C PHE A 298 -2.57 5.60 1.51
N PRO A 299 -2.22 4.47 2.16
CA PRO A 299 -1.73 3.27 1.47
C PRO A 299 -2.61 2.88 0.27
N GLY A 300 -2.00 2.62 -0.88
CA GLY A 300 -2.70 2.30 -2.13
C GLY A 300 -3.34 3.49 -2.85
N ARG A 301 -3.21 4.71 -2.32
CA ARG A 301 -3.76 5.95 -2.91
C ARG A 301 -2.85 7.17 -2.77
N THR A 302 -1.67 7.02 -2.18
CA THR A 302 -0.72 8.13 -2.03
C THR A 302 -0.23 8.56 -3.39
N VAL A 303 -0.20 9.88 -3.60
CA VAL A 303 0.35 10.49 -4.80
C VAL A 303 1.44 11.47 -4.40
N LEU A 304 2.60 11.36 -5.05
CA LEU A 304 3.75 12.25 -4.87
C LEU A 304 3.85 13.23 -6.04
N VAL A 305 4.26 14.47 -5.74
CA VAL A 305 4.74 15.41 -6.76
C VAL A 305 6.23 15.13 -6.96
N LYS A 306 6.60 14.59 -8.12
CA LYS A 306 7.97 14.12 -8.43
C LYS A 306 8.83 15.17 -9.09
N GLY A 307 8.22 16.04 -9.88
CA GLY A 307 8.90 17.06 -10.63
C GLY A 307 7.96 18.19 -10.98
N ILE A 308 8.51 19.38 -11.08
CA ILE A 308 7.82 20.57 -11.56
C ILE A 308 8.75 21.21 -12.60
N GLN A 309 8.25 21.33 -13.83
CA GLN A 309 8.93 21.96 -14.95
C GLN A 309 8.09 23.13 -15.47
N ARG A 310 8.69 23.98 -16.29
CA ARG A 310 7.97 25.02 -17.04
C ARG A 310 7.85 24.58 -18.48
N SER A 311 6.65 24.67 -19.05
CA SER A 311 6.44 24.49 -20.48
C SER A 311 6.94 25.72 -21.25
N GLU A 312 7.08 25.59 -22.56
CA GLU A 312 7.42 26.71 -23.46
C GLU A 312 6.39 27.85 -23.40
N SER A 313 5.12 27.53 -23.14
CA SER A 313 4.04 28.50 -22.94
C SER A 313 4.07 29.19 -21.57
N GLY A 314 4.96 28.78 -20.67
CA GLY A 314 5.05 29.29 -19.31
C GLY A 314 4.04 28.69 -18.34
N ALA A 315 3.39 27.57 -18.70
CA ALA A 315 2.60 26.76 -17.79
C ALA A 315 3.51 25.94 -16.85
N SER A 316 2.98 25.52 -15.69
CA SER A 316 3.70 24.60 -14.80
C SER A 316 3.30 23.17 -15.12
N LEU A 317 4.28 22.33 -15.45
CA LEU A 317 4.11 20.93 -15.76
C LEU A 317 4.55 20.07 -14.56
N LEU A 318 3.59 19.39 -13.93
CA LEU A 318 3.83 18.53 -12.78
C LEU A 318 3.95 17.09 -13.25
N THR A 319 5.01 16.41 -12.82
CA THR A 319 5.08 14.94 -12.87
C THR A 319 4.57 14.40 -11.53
N LEU A 320 3.50 13.62 -11.58
CA LEU A 320 2.89 12.98 -10.41
C LEU A 320 3.10 11.48 -10.47
N GLU A 321 3.40 10.87 -9.33
CA GLU A 321 3.56 9.42 -9.18
C GLU A 321 2.56 8.90 -8.13
N GLY A 322 1.78 7.87 -8.49
CA GLY A 322 0.83 7.24 -7.60
C GLY A 322 0.25 5.95 -8.20
N PRO A 323 -0.59 5.20 -7.46
CA PRO A 323 -1.13 3.93 -7.94
C PRO A 323 -2.05 4.08 -9.16
N ALA A 324 -1.96 3.16 -10.11
CA ALA A 324 -2.91 3.10 -11.23
C ALA A 324 -4.34 2.83 -10.74
N GLY A 325 -5.33 3.40 -11.42
CA GLY A 325 -6.75 3.40 -11.02
C GLY A 325 -7.11 4.40 -9.92
N SER A 326 -6.12 5.06 -9.30
CA SER A 326 -6.33 6.08 -8.28
C SER A 326 -6.65 7.46 -8.88
N GLU A 327 -7.00 8.39 -8.01
CA GLU A 327 -7.20 9.80 -8.37
C GLU A 327 -6.82 10.68 -7.17
N THR A 328 -6.52 11.94 -7.40
CA THR A 328 -6.17 12.88 -6.33
C THR A 328 -6.63 14.29 -6.69
N VAL A 329 -6.86 15.13 -5.68
CA VAL A 329 -6.94 16.57 -5.91
C VAL A 329 -5.51 17.11 -6.00
N VAL A 330 -5.25 17.93 -7.01
CA VAL A 330 -4.04 18.79 -7.06
C VAL A 330 -4.43 20.14 -6.50
N GLU A 331 -3.67 20.61 -5.51
CA GLU A 331 -3.83 21.93 -4.92
C GLU A 331 -2.59 22.77 -5.21
N ALA A 332 -2.81 24.07 -5.39
CA ALA A 332 -1.71 25.03 -5.56
C ALA A 332 -1.83 26.20 -4.59
N SER A 333 -0.68 26.79 -4.27
CA SER A 333 -0.57 27.90 -3.33
C SER A 333 0.51 28.89 -3.79
N PRO A 334 0.25 30.20 -3.82
CA PRO A 334 1.29 31.20 -4.07
C PRO A 334 2.29 31.33 -2.91
N ASP A 335 1.89 31.02 -1.69
CA ASP A 335 2.62 31.36 -0.46
C ASP A 335 2.83 30.16 0.50
N GLY A 336 2.28 29.00 0.17
CA GLY A 336 2.32 27.79 0.99
C GLY A 336 1.35 27.79 2.18
N ARG A 337 0.59 28.88 2.37
CA ARG A 337 -0.37 29.04 3.47
C ARG A 337 -1.79 28.79 2.98
N GLN A 338 -2.17 29.42 1.87
CA GLN A 338 -3.50 29.26 1.29
C GLN A 338 -3.45 28.32 0.10
N TRP A 339 -4.05 27.15 0.24
CA TRP A 339 -4.10 26.12 -0.78
C TRP A 339 -5.46 26.09 -1.45
N ARG A 340 -5.46 26.12 -2.78
CA ARG A 340 -6.67 26.05 -3.59
C ARG A 340 -6.65 24.79 -4.45
N PRO A 341 -7.74 24.01 -4.49
CA PRO A 341 -7.86 22.91 -5.43
C PRO A 341 -7.88 23.46 -6.86
N LEU A 342 -7.12 22.83 -7.75
CA LEU A 342 -7.07 23.15 -9.17
C LEU A 342 -7.88 22.14 -9.99
N ASP A 343 -7.68 20.85 -9.72
CA ASP A 343 -8.18 19.77 -10.55
C ASP A 343 -8.20 18.43 -9.80
N ILE A 344 -8.91 17.45 -10.35
CA ILE A 344 -8.83 16.03 -10.00
C ILE A 344 -8.00 15.33 -11.07
N VAL A 345 -6.81 14.86 -10.70
CA VAL A 345 -5.95 14.07 -11.59
C VAL A 345 -6.24 12.59 -11.38
N ARG A 346 -6.47 11.87 -12.48
CA ARG A 346 -6.67 10.41 -12.50
C ARG A 346 -5.43 9.70 -13.01
N PHE A 347 -5.16 8.52 -12.46
CA PHE A 347 -3.96 7.73 -12.75
C PHE A 347 -4.32 6.50 -13.59
N PRO A 348 -4.45 6.60 -14.93
CA PRO A 348 -4.59 5.41 -15.77
C PRO A 348 -3.31 4.55 -15.73
N GLN A 349 -2.18 5.16 -15.40
CA GLN A 349 -0.87 4.55 -15.21
C GLN A 349 -0.16 5.19 -14.01
N PRO A 350 0.93 4.61 -13.49
CA PRO A 350 1.53 5.08 -12.25
C PRO A 350 2.16 6.48 -12.29
N ILE A 351 2.53 6.96 -13.48
CA ILE A 351 3.12 8.29 -13.67
C ILE A 351 2.24 9.09 -14.62
N VAL A 352 1.78 10.25 -14.15
CA VAL A 352 0.93 11.16 -14.92
C VAL A 352 1.54 12.54 -14.94
N THR A 353 1.45 13.18 -16.09
CA THR A 353 1.83 14.59 -16.24
C THR A 353 0.56 15.45 -16.17
N TYR A 354 0.58 16.47 -15.31
CA TYR A 354 -0.51 17.44 -15.17
C TYR A 354 0.00 18.84 -15.52
N GLU A 355 -0.77 19.58 -16.32
CA GLU A 355 -0.45 20.97 -16.68
C GLU A 355 -1.36 21.95 -15.92
N ASP A 356 -0.78 22.82 -15.10
CA ASP A 356 -1.46 24.02 -14.62
C ASP A 356 -1.38 25.08 -15.72
N ALA A 357 -2.43 25.12 -16.56
CA ALA A 357 -2.54 26.03 -17.70
C ALA A 357 -2.92 27.48 -17.31
N THR A 358 -3.20 27.76 -16.04
CA THR A 358 -3.59 29.11 -15.56
C THR A 358 -2.74 29.60 -14.38
N PRO A 359 -1.39 29.54 -14.47
CA PRO A 359 -0.57 30.17 -13.45
C PRO A 359 -0.77 31.71 -13.55
N PRO A 360 -0.79 32.46 -12.44
CA PRO A 360 -0.81 33.91 -12.49
C PRO A 360 0.48 34.34 -13.20
N SER A 361 0.40 35.36 -14.05
CA SER A 361 1.51 35.77 -14.89
C SER A 361 2.82 35.91 -14.09
N GLY A 362 3.82 35.09 -14.47
CA GLY A 362 5.19 35.19 -13.95
C GLY A 362 5.46 34.63 -12.54
N GLN A 363 4.49 34.03 -11.84
CA GLN A 363 4.73 33.49 -10.48
C GLN A 363 4.81 31.97 -10.44
N LEU A 364 5.85 31.45 -9.79
CA LEU A 364 5.91 30.06 -9.35
C LEU A 364 4.92 29.85 -8.21
N ARG A 365 4.05 28.85 -8.34
CA ARG A 365 3.20 28.35 -7.25
C ARG A 365 3.87 27.13 -6.62
N LEU A 366 3.55 26.90 -5.36
CA LEU A 366 3.77 25.62 -4.70
C LEU A 366 2.61 24.70 -5.05
N TYR A 367 2.91 23.40 -5.18
CA TYR A 367 1.93 22.38 -5.52
C TYR A 367 1.96 21.25 -4.50
N ARG A 368 0.80 20.67 -4.21
CA ARG A 368 0.68 19.45 -3.40
C ARG A 368 -0.49 18.62 -3.88
N THR A 369 -0.48 17.35 -3.51
CA THR A 369 -1.59 16.42 -3.73
C THR A 369 -2.36 16.25 -2.43
N ARG A 370 -3.67 16.02 -2.56
CA ARG A 370 -4.55 15.73 -1.44
C ARG A 370 -5.59 14.70 -1.84
N ARG A 371 -5.68 13.62 -1.06
CA ARG A 371 -6.83 12.72 -1.06
C ARG A 371 -7.66 12.97 0.20
N PRO A 372 -8.92 13.46 0.09
CA PRO A 372 -9.84 13.48 1.22
C PRO A 372 -10.01 12.07 1.82
N GLN A 373 -10.20 11.98 3.14
CA GLN A 373 -10.28 10.71 3.89
C GLN A 373 -11.51 9.83 3.53
N HIS A 374 -12.36 10.26 2.60
CA HIS A 374 -13.55 9.51 2.19
C HIS A 374 -13.21 8.40 1.20
N PHE A 375 -13.79 7.23 1.43
CA PHE A 375 -13.81 6.14 0.47
C PHE A 375 -14.86 6.45 -0.60
N GLY A 376 -14.44 6.73 -1.83
CA GLY A 376 -15.35 7.02 -2.94
C GLY A 376 -14.72 7.87 -4.03
N ALA A 377 -15.48 8.12 -5.09
CA ALA A 377 -15.09 8.99 -6.18
C ALA A 377 -14.91 10.45 -5.69
N LEU A 378 -13.94 11.16 -6.27
CA LEU A 378 -13.76 12.58 -6.02
C LEU A 378 -14.67 13.42 -6.92
N TYR A 379 -15.19 14.49 -6.33
CA TYR A 379 -15.91 15.54 -7.02
C TYR A 379 -15.37 16.90 -6.58
N LEU A 380 -15.25 17.84 -7.51
CA LEU A 380 -14.70 19.17 -7.28
C LEU A 380 -15.51 20.21 -8.04
N ILE A 381 -15.97 21.27 -7.37
CA ILE A 381 -16.45 22.47 -8.07
C ILE A 381 -15.21 23.27 -8.44
N ARG A 382 -14.89 23.31 -9.73
CA ARG A 382 -13.69 23.94 -10.29
C ARG A 382 -13.84 25.46 -10.38
N SER A 383 -15.03 25.93 -10.76
CA SER A 383 -15.33 27.35 -10.85
C SER A 383 -16.80 27.64 -10.60
N VAL A 384 -17.06 28.85 -10.10
CA VAL A 384 -18.40 29.44 -9.97
C VAL A 384 -18.33 30.79 -10.67
N VAL A 385 -19.09 30.96 -11.75
CA VAL A 385 -19.12 32.18 -12.56
C VAL A 385 -20.48 32.85 -12.38
N PRO A 386 -20.57 33.95 -11.62
CA PRO A 386 -21.81 34.71 -11.49
C PRO A 386 -22.20 35.32 -12.84
N GLN A 387 -23.49 35.34 -13.13
CA GLN A 387 -24.08 35.91 -14.34
C GLN A 387 -24.70 37.27 -14.05
N SER A 388 -24.92 38.07 -15.10
CA SER A 388 -25.52 39.40 -14.99
C SER A 388 -26.98 39.39 -14.53
N ASP A 389 -27.68 38.26 -14.70
CA ASP A 389 -29.08 38.06 -14.25
C ASP A 389 -29.18 37.58 -12.79
N GLY A 390 -28.05 37.49 -12.08
CA GLY A 390 -27.96 37.04 -10.69
C GLY A 390 -27.81 35.53 -10.51
N SER A 391 -27.96 34.73 -11.57
CA SER A 391 -27.69 33.28 -11.58
C SER A 391 -26.18 32.99 -11.47
N ALA A 392 -25.82 31.71 -11.25
CA ALA A 392 -24.42 31.29 -11.25
C ALA A 392 -24.23 30.00 -12.07
N ILE A 393 -23.16 29.96 -12.86
CA ILE A 393 -22.73 28.77 -13.60
C ILE A 393 -21.60 28.10 -12.82
N LEU A 394 -21.81 26.85 -12.43
CA LEU A 394 -20.83 26.01 -11.77
C LEU A 394 -20.24 25.06 -12.80
N THR A 395 -18.92 25.01 -12.88
CA THR A 395 -18.20 23.94 -13.58
C THR A 395 -17.63 23.00 -12.55
N ALA A 396 -17.98 21.73 -12.63
CA ALA A 396 -17.55 20.70 -11.70
C ALA A 396 -16.85 19.55 -12.43
N ILE A 397 -15.93 18.90 -11.73
CA ILE A 397 -15.22 17.71 -12.18
C ILE A 397 -15.63 16.55 -11.30
N GLY A 398 -15.90 15.39 -11.91
CA GLY A 398 -16.39 14.20 -11.24
C GLY A 398 -16.17 12.95 -12.09
N ARG A 399 -16.33 11.75 -11.50
CA ARG A 399 -16.29 10.53 -12.32
C ARG A 399 -17.57 10.41 -13.15
N PRO A 400 -17.47 9.98 -14.43
CA PRO A 400 -18.65 9.66 -15.23
C PRO A 400 -19.53 8.64 -14.52
N SER A 401 -20.82 8.92 -14.39
CA SER A 401 -21.78 8.08 -13.68
C SER A 401 -23.21 8.35 -14.12
N ILE A 402 -24.02 7.29 -14.11
CA ILE A 402 -25.48 7.40 -14.30
C ILE A 402 -26.17 8.01 -13.07
N GLN A 403 -25.53 7.99 -11.91
CA GLN A 403 -26.05 8.60 -10.69
C GLN A 403 -25.78 10.10 -10.68
N SER A 404 -26.79 10.87 -10.30
CA SER A 404 -26.66 12.32 -10.13
C SER A 404 -26.22 12.65 -8.71
N VAL A 405 -25.44 13.71 -8.57
CA VAL A 405 -24.95 14.26 -7.30
C VAL A 405 -25.76 15.49 -6.95
N THR A 406 -26.15 15.66 -5.69
CA THR A 406 -26.89 16.84 -5.25
C THR A 406 -25.96 18.06 -5.14
N VAL A 407 -26.38 19.18 -5.71
CA VAL A 407 -25.74 20.48 -5.53
C VAL A 407 -26.44 21.17 -4.36
N GLU A 408 -25.69 21.47 -3.30
CA GLU A 408 -26.17 22.26 -2.17
C GLU A 408 -25.48 23.64 -2.18
N ALA A 409 -26.20 24.66 -1.72
CA ALA A 409 -25.69 26.02 -1.60
C ALA A 409 -25.93 26.57 -0.19
N THR A 410 -25.10 27.54 0.21
CA THR A 410 -25.18 28.26 1.48
C THR A 410 -24.80 29.72 1.30
N SER A 411 -25.30 30.59 2.19
CA SER A 411 -24.87 31.99 2.32
C SER A 411 -24.16 32.28 3.64
N ASP A 412 -24.15 31.32 4.57
CA ASP A 412 -23.72 31.51 5.97
C ASP A 412 -22.75 30.41 6.47
N TYR A 413 -22.43 29.42 5.64
CA TYR A 413 -21.66 28.20 5.96
C TYR A 413 -22.32 27.25 6.97
N GLN A 414 -23.50 27.59 7.50
CA GLN A 414 -24.21 26.80 8.51
C GLN A 414 -25.37 26.04 7.87
N THR A 415 -26.18 26.75 7.09
CA THR A 415 -27.39 26.25 6.47
C THR A 415 -27.10 25.92 5.02
N TRP A 416 -27.15 24.63 4.69
CA TRP A 416 -26.94 24.13 3.34
C TRP A 416 -28.27 23.61 2.79
N SER A 417 -28.72 24.17 1.67
CA SER A 417 -29.95 23.77 1.00
C SER A 417 -29.68 23.19 -0.37
N PRO A 418 -30.34 22.09 -0.77
CA PRO A 418 -30.24 21.58 -2.14
C PRO A 418 -30.80 22.60 -3.13
N VAL A 419 -30.04 22.89 -4.18
CA VAL A 419 -30.42 23.80 -5.28
C VAL A 419 -30.61 23.07 -6.61
N GLY A 420 -30.18 21.82 -6.70
CA GLY A 420 -30.38 20.98 -7.87
C GLY A 420 -29.52 19.72 -7.85
N THR A 421 -29.40 19.08 -9.00
CA THR A 421 -28.57 17.89 -9.18
C THR A 421 -27.72 18.02 -10.44
N ILE A 422 -26.52 17.44 -10.41
CA ILE A 422 -25.61 17.38 -11.54
C ILE A 422 -25.32 15.92 -11.88
N ARG A 423 -25.36 15.57 -13.18
CA ARG A 423 -24.95 14.27 -13.70
C ARG A 423 -23.66 14.44 -14.47
N PHE A 424 -22.71 13.55 -14.24
CA PHE A 424 -21.43 13.54 -14.93
C PHE A 424 -21.50 12.55 -16.10
N ASP A 425 -21.87 13.03 -17.28
CA ASP A 425 -21.82 12.22 -18.52
C ASP A 425 -20.39 12.06 -19.03
N THR A 426 -19.56 13.08 -18.79
CA THR A 426 -18.10 13.06 -18.95
C THR A 426 -17.44 13.47 -17.64
N GLU A 427 -16.12 13.65 -17.64
CA GLU A 427 -15.38 14.02 -16.43
C GLU A 427 -15.67 15.45 -15.93
N GLU A 428 -16.23 16.30 -16.79
CA GLU A 428 -16.62 17.67 -16.49
C GLU A 428 -18.13 17.84 -16.73
N ALA A 429 -18.81 18.51 -15.81
CA ALA A 429 -20.22 18.83 -15.94
C ALA A 429 -20.48 20.27 -15.50
N THR A 430 -21.50 20.88 -16.10
CA THR A 430 -21.93 22.24 -15.77
C THR A 430 -23.30 22.21 -15.11
N PHE A 431 -23.49 23.04 -14.09
CA PHE A 431 -24.78 23.25 -13.43
C PHE A 431 -25.09 24.76 -13.36
N VAL A 432 -26.34 25.13 -13.57
CA VAL A 432 -26.80 26.52 -13.44
C VAL A 432 -27.67 26.62 -12.19
N ASP A 433 -27.27 27.43 -11.21
CA ASP A 433 -28.16 27.85 -10.12
C ASP A 433 -28.99 29.03 -10.66
N PRO A 434 -30.28 28.84 -10.95
CA PRO A 434 -31.11 29.87 -11.56
C PRO A 434 -31.51 30.97 -10.56
N SER A 435 -31.13 30.85 -9.28
CA SER A 435 -31.52 31.82 -8.27
C SER A 435 -30.86 33.18 -8.53
N PRO A 436 -31.61 34.30 -8.54
CA PRO A 436 -31.03 35.64 -8.72
C PRO A 436 -30.13 36.09 -7.54
N ALA A 437 -30.05 35.29 -6.47
CA ALA A 437 -29.14 35.50 -5.33
C ALA A 437 -27.95 34.52 -5.35
N ALA A 438 -27.68 33.85 -6.48
CA ALA A 438 -26.64 32.84 -6.60
C ALA A 438 -25.22 33.42 -6.54
N SER A 439 -25.02 34.67 -6.95
CA SER A 439 -23.70 35.32 -7.07
C SER A 439 -22.91 35.44 -5.74
N GLY A 440 -23.57 35.33 -4.58
CA GLY A 440 -22.92 35.35 -3.26
C GLY A 440 -22.91 34.02 -2.52
N ARG A 441 -23.37 32.93 -3.15
CA ARG A 441 -23.47 31.62 -2.51
C ARG A 441 -22.18 30.84 -2.60
N ILE A 442 -21.96 29.99 -1.60
CA ILE A 442 -20.95 28.94 -1.61
C ILE A 442 -21.66 27.62 -1.91
N TYR A 443 -21.00 26.77 -2.68
CA TYR A 443 -21.58 25.53 -3.18
C TYR A 443 -20.78 24.31 -2.72
N ARG A 444 -21.46 23.17 -2.58
CA ARG A 444 -20.85 21.86 -2.39
C ARG A 444 -21.63 20.79 -3.13
N LEU A 445 -20.95 19.68 -3.39
CA LEU A 445 -21.53 18.48 -3.98
C LEU A 445 -21.74 17.44 -2.87
N ARG A 446 -22.93 16.84 -2.83
CA ARG A 446 -23.32 15.81 -1.87
C ARG A 446 -23.73 14.54 -2.60
N ILE A 447 -23.03 13.45 -2.27
CA ILE A 447 -23.24 12.10 -2.81
C ILE A 447 -24.28 11.38 -1.95
#